data_AF-A0A849T1F7-F1
#
_entry.id   AF-A0A849T1F7-F1
#
_cell.length_a   1.000
_cell.length_b   1.000
_cell.length_c   1.000
_cell.angle_alpha   90.00
_cell.angle_beta   90.00
_cell.angle_gamma   90.00
#
_symmetry.space_group_name_H-M   'P 1'
#
loop_
_entity.id
_entity.type
_entity.pdbx_description
1 polymer ?
#
loop_
_entity_poly.entity_id
_entity_poly.type
_entity_poly.pdbx_seq_one_letter_code
_entity_poly.pdbx_strand_id
1 'polypeptide(L)'
;METISNQEKTMQVTKKRIPLISLLLREKKFLINNDFQIQFMISLLLISIVSTSIIYLANDYFFQSYMQRGVALNLPPDHPFFLMIHEQKKFMTNVFLIVALSISTMAGVWGLFFSHKIAGPLYRLQKYFTEAALDSNKINQKIYFRDNDFFQEVPDSINKYIDSVGVAERRKNHASVNKDLKTEEVA
;
A
#
# COMPACT_ATOMS: atom_id res chain seq x y z
N MET A 1 -52.54 19.11 -2.79
CA MET A 1 -51.22 19.62 -3.21
C MET A 1 -50.21 19.01 -2.27
N GLU A 2 -49.94 17.73 -2.51
CA GLU A 2 -48.95 16.92 -1.80
C GLU A 2 -47.58 17.15 -2.44
N THR A 3 -46.56 16.71 -1.71
CA THR A 3 -45.16 16.50 -2.09
C THR A 3 -44.25 17.72 -1.96
N ILE A 4 -43.02 17.45 -1.51
CA ILE A 4 -41.95 18.38 -1.08
C ILE A 4 -41.96 18.70 0.44
N SER A 5 -41.78 17.70 1.30
CA SER A 5 -41.31 17.93 2.69
C SER A 5 -40.56 16.72 3.30
N ASN A 6 -40.02 15.79 2.50
CA ASN A 6 -39.41 14.56 3.04
C ASN A 6 -38.02 14.22 2.50
N GLN A 7 -37.30 15.19 1.92
CA GLN A 7 -35.96 14.97 1.34
C GLN A 7 -34.80 15.52 2.20
N GLU A 8 -35.06 16.22 3.31
CA GLU A 8 -33.98 16.83 4.12
C GLU A 8 -33.48 15.98 5.31
N LYS A 9 -33.98 14.74 5.49
CA LYS A 9 -33.66 13.94 6.69
C LYS A 9 -32.67 12.79 6.50
N THR A 10 -31.99 12.71 5.37
CA THR A 10 -31.03 11.62 5.10
C THR A 10 -29.63 12.13 4.81
N MET A 11 -28.67 11.59 5.58
CA MET A 11 -27.22 11.64 5.40
C MET A 11 -26.47 12.88 5.89
N GLN A 12 -26.44 13.08 7.20
CA GLN A 12 -25.21 13.49 7.87
C GLN A 12 -24.61 12.29 8.61
N VAL A 13 -24.02 11.36 7.85
CA VAL A 13 -23.09 10.38 8.41
C VAL A 13 -21.79 11.12 8.64
N THR A 14 -21.59 11.62 9.85
CA THR A 14 -20.36 12.27 10.28
C THR A 14 -19.24 11.24 10.22
N LYS A 15 -18.52 11.18 9.09
CA LYS A 15 -17.33 10.35 8.90
C LYS A 15 -16.27 10.87 9.88
N LYS A 16 -16.22 10.28 11.08
CA LYS A 16 -15.31 10.62 12.16
C LYS A 16 -13.89 10.61 11.59
N ARG A 17 -13.30 11.78 11.39
CA ARG A 17 -11.92 11.91 10.87
C ARG A 17 -11.00 11.35 11.94
N ILE A 18 -10.60 10.09 11.76
CA ILE A 18 -9.63 9.44 12.64
C ILE A 18 -8.29 10.14 12.40
N PRO A 19 -7.66 10.76 13.41
CA PRO A 19 -6.37 11.41 13.21
C PRO A 19 -5.33 10.36 12.81
N LEU A 20 -4.53 10.65 11.78
CA LEU A 20 -3.45 9.78 11.25
C LEU A 20 -2.55 9.19 12.34
N ILE A 21 -2.37 9.93 13.43
CA ILE A 21 -1.56 9.54 14.60
C ILE A 21 -2.21 8.42 15.43
N SER A 22 -3.55 8.35 15.48
CA SER A 22 -4.25 7.27 16.18
C SER A 22 -4.27 5.95 15.39
N LEU A 23 -3.99 6.00 14.09
CA LEU A 23 -3.68 4.81 13.28
C LEU A 23 -2.28 4.26 13.58
N LEU A 24 -1.32 5.12 13.96
CA LEU A 24 0.06 4.73 14.30
C LEU A 24 0.16 3.88 15.58
N LEU A 25 -0.71 4.13 16.57
CA LEU A 25 -0.56 3.58 17.93
C LEU A 25 -1.53 2.43 18.26
N ARG A 26 -2.40 2.03 17.33
CA ARG A 26 -3.46 1.04 17.61
C ARG A 26 -3.03 -0.42 17.42
N GLU A 27 -1.94 -0.67 16.70
CA GLU A 27 -1.51 -2.02 16.32
C GLU A 27 -0.21 -2.39 17.04
N LYS A 28 -0.25 -3.42 17.90
CA LYS A 28 0.89 -3.82 18.75
C LYS A 28 2.09 -4.44 17.99
N LYS A 29 1.95 -4.75 16.69
CA LYS A 29 3.03 -5.20 15.79
C LYS A 29 2.76 -4.71 14.36
N PHE A 30 3.41 -3.62 13.96
CA PHE A 30 3.27 -3.04 12.62
C PHE A 30 3.92 -3.92 11.53
N LEU A 31 4.94 -4.66 11.94
CA LEU A 31 5.69 -5.59 11.11
C LEU A 31 5.10 -6.99 11.24
N ILE A 32 4.27 -7.39 10.27
CA ILE A 32 3.60 -8.69 10.23
C ILE A 32 4.37 -9.66 9.31
N ASN A 33 4.81 -9.17 8.15
CA ASN A 33 5.64 -9.90 7.21
C ASN A 33 6.86 -9.03 6.86
N ASN A 34 7.92 -9.20 7.63
CA ASN A 34 9.13 -8.37 7.55
C ASN A 34 9.78 -8.42 6.17
N ASP A 35 9.79 -9.58 5.52
CA ASP A 35 10.57 -9.76 4.29
C ASP A 35 9.99 -8.92 3.15
N PHE A 36 8.67 -8.96 2.95
CA PHE A 36 8.00 -8.13 1.96
C PHE A 36 8.11 -6.63 2.29
N GLN A 37 7.86 -6.26 3.55
CA GLN A 37 7.85 -4.85 3.96
C GLN A 37 9.24 -4.20 3.84
N ILE A 38 10.29 -4.93 4.25
CA ILE A 38 11.68 -4.46 4.12
C ILE A 38 12.07 -4.38 2.65
N GLN A 39 11.78 -5.40 1.84
CA GLN A 39 12.07 -5.35 0.40
C GLN A 39 11.36 -4.16 -0.27
N PHE A 40 10.08 -3.96 0.02
CA PHE A 40 9.30 -2.83 -0.51
C PHE A 40 9.89 -1.48 -0.10
N MET A 41 10.25 -1.32 1.19
CA MET A 41 10.86 -0.10 1.70
C MET A 41 12.24 0.17 1.06
N ILE A 42 13.09 -0.85 0.93
CA ILE A 42 14.39 -0.73 0.29
C ILE A 42 14.23 -0.33 -1.18
N SER A 43 13.32 -0.97 -1.92
CA SER A 43 13.04 -0.61 -3.31
C SER A 43 12.58 0.84 -3.43
N LEU A 44 11.68 1.29 -2.56
CA LEU A 44 11.16 2.66 -2.57
C LEU A 44 12.25 3.70 -2.24
N LEU A 45 13.11 3.41 -1.26
CA LEU A 45 14.25 4.25 -0.93
C LEU A 45 15.28 4.29 -2.06
N LEU A 46 15.57 3.15 -2.69
CA LEU A 46 16.52 3.07 -3.80
C LEU A 46 16.03 3.88 -5.00
N ILE A 47 14.75 3.77 -5.36
CA ILE A 47 14.14 4.60 -6.40
C ILE A 47 14.27 6.08 -6.04
N SER A 48 13.96 6.46 -4.79
CA SER A 48 14.11 7.85 -4.33
C SER A 48 15.54 8.38 -4.47
N ILE A 49 16.54 7.59 -4.05
CA ILE A 49 17.96 7.94 -4.14
C ILE A 49 18.38 8.09 -5.60
N VAL A 50 18.01 7.14 -6.47
CA VAL A 50 18.34 7.20 -7.90
C VAL A 50 17.70 8.42 -8.56
N SER A 51 16.40 8.64 -8.37
CA SER A 51 15.68 9.80 -8.92
C SER A 51 16.29 11.13 -8.43
N THR A 52 16.59 11.23 -7.14
CA THR A 52 17.23 12.41 -6.55
C THR A 52 18.62 12.63 -7.14
N SER A 53 19.41 11.56 -7.28
CA SER A 53 20.78 11.64 -7.84
C SER A 53 20.76 12.15 -9.29
N ILE A 54 19.82 11.67 -10.11
CA ILE A 54 19.65 12.15 -11.49
C ILE A 54 19.35 13.66 -11.51
N ILE A 55 18.43 14.13 -10.67
CA ILE A 55 18.07 15.55 -10.61
C ILE A 55 19.25 16.40 -10.11
N TYR A 56 20.01 15.91 -9.13
CA TYR A 56 21.19 16.58 -8.62
C TYR A 56 22.26 16.74 -9.72
N LEU A 57 22.57 15.66 -10.45
CA LEU A 57 23.52 15.69 -11.55
C LEU A 57 23.09 16.63 -12.67
N ALA A 58 21.79 16.66 -13.00
CA ALA A 58 21.24 17.59 -13.97
C ALA A 58 21.41 19.06 -13.53
N ASN A 59 21.15 19.37 -12.26
CA ASN A 59 21.38 20.72 -11.72
C ASN A 59 22.86 21.08 -11.69
N ASP A 60 23.74 20.17 -11.29
CA ASP A 60 25.17 20.41 -11.28
C ASP A 60 25.69 20.71 -12.70
N TYR A 61 25.28 19.89 -13.67
CA TYR A 61 25.59 20.10 -15.08
C TYR A 61 25.05 21.45 -15.60
N PHE A 62 23.82 21.81 -15.23
CA PHE A 62 23.23 23.10 -15.58
C PHE A 62 24.13 24.25 -15.12
N PHE A 63 24.49 24.30 -13.84
CA PHE A 63 25.36 25.36 -13.31
C PHE A 63 26.77 25.36 -13.94
N GLN A 64 27.35 24.17 -14.18
CA GLN A 64 28.63 24.08 -14.89
C GLN A 64 28.55 24.67 -16.30
N SER A 65 27.45 24.43 -17.03
CA SER A 65 27.24 25.01 -18.36
C SER A 65 27.19 26.55 -18.32
N TYR A 66 26.56 27.15 -17.30
CA TYR A 66 26.56 28.62 -17.13
C TYR A 66 27.97 29.16 -16.83
N MET A 67 28.74 28.48 -15.99
CA MET A 67 30.13 28.86 -15.73
C MET A 67 30.97 28.83 -17.02
N GLN A 68 30.83 27.79 -17.84
CA GLN A 68 31.53 27.67 -19.13
C GLN A 68 31.14 28.78 -20.11
N ARG A 69 29.87 29.20 -20.13
CA ARG A 69 29.43 30.34 -20.95
C ARG A 69 30.07 31.66 -20.52
N GLY A 70 30.22 31.88 -19.21
CA GLY A 70 30.94 33.06 -18.71
C GLY A 70 32.40 33.10 -19.17
N VAL A 71 33.08 31.94 -19.13
CA VAL A 71 34.45 31.81 -19.64
C VAL A 71 34.52 32.01 -21.15
N ALA A 72 33.57 31.46 -21.91
CA ALA A 72 33.51 31.62 -23.37
C ALA A 72 33.28 33.08 -23.80
N LEU A 73 32.69 33.90 -22.93
CA LEU A 73 32.54 35.35 -23.12
C LEU A 73 33.78 36.15 -22.68
N ASN A 74 34.88 35.48 -22.31
CA ASN A 74 36.11 36.07 -21.78
C ASN A 74 35.88 36.96 -20.55
N LEU A 75 34.88 36.63 -19.71
CA LEU A 75 34.70 37.33 -18.45
C LEU A 75 35.88 37.00 -17.52
N PRO A 76 36.42 38.00 -16.81
CA PRO A 76 37.51 37.76 -15.88
C PRO A 76 37.01 36.91 -14.69
N PRO A 77 37.85 36.06 -14.08
CA PRO A 77 37.41 35.12 -13.04
C PRO A 77 36.77 35.76 -11.79
N ASP A 78 37.09 37.01 -11.51
CA ASP A 78 36.55 37.84 -10.43
C ASP A 78 35.27 38.60 -10.82
N HIS A 79 34.77 38.38 -12.04
CA HIS A 79 33.55 39.04 -12.51
C HIS A 79 32.34 38.66 -11.63
N PRO A 80 31.47 39.62 -11.23
CA PRO A 80 30.31 39.38 -10.37
C PRO A 80 29.36 38.27 -10.85
N PHE A 81 29.34 37.98 -12.15
CA PHE A 81 28.62 36.86 -12.74
C PHE A 81 28.99 35.51 -12.08
N PHE A 82 30.28 35.21 -11.92
CA PHE A 82 30.71 33.93 -11.37
C PHE A 82 30.37 33.80 -9.88
N LEU A 83 30.49 34.90 -9.13
CA LEU A 83 30.07 34.97 -7.74
C LEU A 83 28.57 34.70 -7.61
N MET A 84 27.75 35.38 -8.41
CA MET A 84 26.29 35.18 -8.43
C MET A 84 25.91 33.73 -8.75
N ILE A 85 26.52 33.13 -9.77
CA ILE A 85 26.25 31.72 -10.15
C ILE A 85 26.67 30.76 -9.03
N HIS A 86 27.80 31.02 -8.35
CA HIS A 86 28.24 30.21 -7.23
C HIS A 86 27.29 30.30 -6.02
N GLU A 87 26.85 31.51 -5.67
CA GLU A 87 25.88 31.72 -4.59
C GLU A 87 24.54 31.06 -4.90
N GLN A 88 24.05 31.20 -6.13
CA GLN A 88 22.82 30.54 -6.59
C GLN A 88 22.95 29.01 -6.53
N LYS A 89 24.06 28.45 -7.02
CA LYS A 89 24.33 27.01 -6.94
C LYS A 89 24.30 26.53 -5.50
N LYS A 90 25.00 27.22 -4.60
CA LYS A 90 25.04 26.87 -3.16
C LYS A 90 23.64 26.93 -2.53
N PHE A 91 22.88 27.98 -2.81
CA PHE A 91 21.51 28.11 -2.33
C PHE A 91 20.61 26.97 -2.85
N MET A 92 20.65 26.69 -4.15
CA MET A 92 19.87 25.62 -4.76
C MET A 92 20.26 24.24 -4.23
N THR A 93 21.55 23.95 -4.05
CA THR A 93 22.01 22.70 -3.43
C THR A 93 21.46 22.53 -2.02
N ASN A 94 21.47 23.58 -1.19
CA ASN A 94 20.91 23.52 0.15
C ASN A 94 19.40 23.24 0.15
N VAL A 95 18.65 23.97 -0.69
CA VAL A 95 17.21 23.74 -0.86
C VAL A 95 16.94 22.32 -1.33
N PHE A 96 17.71 21.86 -2.31
CA PHE A 96 17.61 20.51 -2.86
C PHE A 96 17.80 19.44 -1.78
N LEU A 97 18.83 19.54 -0.94
CA LEU A 97 19.08 18.58 0.13
C LEU A 97 17.93 18.52 1.13
N ILE A 98 17.38 19.67 1.52
CA ILE A 98 16.24 19.75 2.44
C ILE A 98 15.00 19.08 1.83
N VAL A 99 14.70 19.40 0.56
CA VAL A 99 13.55 18.83 -0.16
C VAL A 99 13.72 17.34 -0.38
N ALA A 100 14.90 16.88 -0.82
CA ALA A 100 15.22 15.48 -1.04
C ALA A 100 15.06 14.64 0.23
N LEU A 101 15.58 15.15 1.37
CA LEU A 101 15.40 14.52 2.66
C LEU A 101 13.93 14.45 3.05
N SER A 102 13.20 15.56 2.92
CA SER A 102 11.78 15.65 3.26
C SER A 102 10.93 14.67 2.46
N ILE A 103 11.13 14.62 1.14
CA ILE A 103 10.42 13.70 0.23
C ILE A 103 10.79 12.26 0.58
N SER A 104 12.07 11.94 0.79
CA SER A 104 12.51 10.58 1.13
C SER A 104 11.91 10.11 2.46
N THR A 105 11.86 10.98 3.48
CA THR A 105 11.21 10.66 4.75
C THR A 105 9.70 10.45 4.57
N MET A 106 9.01 11.34 3.85
CA MET A 106 7.58 11.19 3.57
C MET A 106 7.29 9.89 2.80
N ALA A 107 8.09 9.58 1.80
CA ALA A 107 7.95 8.38 0.98
C ALA A 107 8.21 7.11 1.81
N GLY A 108 9.21 7.11 2.69
CA GLY A 108 9.49 6.01 3.61
C GLY A 108 8.37 5.78 4.63
N VAL A 109 7.87 6.86 5.26
CA VAL A 109 6.72 6.79 6.17
C VAL A 109 5.48 6.28 5.45
N TRP A 110 5.16 6.85 4.29
CA TRP A 110 4.02 6.42 3.47
C TRP A 110 4.15 4.96 3.03
N GLY A 111 5.34 4.56 2.56
CA GLY A 111 5.63 3.19 2.14
C GLY A 111 5.49 2.18 3.27
N LEU A 112 5.87 2.55 4.49
CA LEU A 112 5.65 1.73 5.68
C LEU A 112 4.14 1.49 5.90
N PHE A 113 3.32 2.54 5.90
CA PHE A 113 1.86 2.37 6.03
C PHE A 113 1.23 1.58 4.90
N PHE A 114 1.65 1.85 3.67
CA PHE A 114 1.11 1.21 2.50
C PHE A 114 1.44 -0.29 2.48
N SER A 115 2.70 -0.63 2.79
CA SER A 115 3.13 -2.02 2.88
C SER A 115 2.43 -2.79 3.99
N HIS A 116 2.08 -2.17 5.13
CA HIS A 116 1.28 -2.79 6.17
C HIS A 116 -0.14 -3.15 5.70
N LYS A 117 -0.80 -2.26 4.97
CA LYS A 117 -2.14 -2.50 4.40
C LYS A 117 -2.18 -3.61 3.35
N ILE A 118 -1.02 -3.97 2.78
CA ILE A 118 -0.85 -5.07 1.84
C ILE A 118 -0.44 -6.36 2.56
N ALA A 119 0.55 -6.29 3.44
CA ALA A 119 1.10 -7.45 4.13
C ALA A 119 0.09 -8.09 5.11
N GLY A 120 -0.73 -7.27 5.78
CA GLY A 120 -1.76 -7.72 6.71
C GLY A 120 -2.76 -8.72 6.11
N PRO A 121 -3.50 -8.36 5.05
CA PRO A 121 -4.45 -9.28 4.41
C PRO A 121 -3.78 -10.52 3.81
N LEU A 122 -2.59 -10.38 3.21
CA LEU A 122 -1.84 -11.51 2.67
C LEU A 122 -1.40 -12.50 3.74
N TYR A 123 -0.92 -12.01 4.89
CA TYR A 123 -0.56 -12.87 6.02
C TYR A 123 -1.77 -13.61 6.58
N ARG A 124 -2.91 -12.92 6.72
CA ARG A 124 -4.18 -13.55 7.14
C ARG A 124 -4.59 -14.65 6.18
N LEU A 125 -4.47 -14.41 4.89
CA LEU A 125 -4.82 -15.36 3.85
C LEU A 125 -3.91 -16.60 3.86
N GLN A 126 -2.60 -16.38 3.97
CA GLN A 126 -1.63 -17.46 4.10
C GLN A 126 -1.93 -18.32 5.33
N LYS A 127 -2.12 -17.68 6.49
CA LYS A 127 -2.45 -18.37 7.74
C LYS A 127 -3.73 -19.20 7.59
N TYR A 128 -4.77 -18.63 6.99
CA TYR A 128 -6.03 -19.33 6.74
C TYR A 128 -5.81 -20.62 5.95
N PHE A 129 -5.13 -20.54 4.80
CA PHE A 129 -4.90 -21.71 3.96
C PHE A 129 -3.95 -22.74 4.60
N THR A 130 -2.93 -22.28 5.34
CA THR A 130 -2.04 -23.19 6.08
C THR A 130 -2.80 -23.94 7.17
N GLU A 131 -3.70 -23.28 7.91
CA GLU A 131 -4.53 -23.95 8.91
C GLU A 131 -5.56 -24.91 8.29
N ALA A 132 -6.17 -24.51 7.18
CA ALA A 132 -7.09 -25.36 6.39
C ALA A 132 -6.41 -26.61 5.84
N ALA A 133 -5.13 -26.53 5.47
CA ALA A 133 -4.36 -27.68 4.98
C ALA A 133 -4.07 -28.72 6.09
N LEU A 134 -4.04 -28.28 7.35
CA LEU A 134 -3.80 -29.16 8.51
C LEU A 134 -5.09 -29.76 9.07
N ASP A 135 -6.21 -29.05 8.93
CA ASP A 135 -7.51 -29.47 9.44
C ASP A 135 -8.61 -29.02 8.46
N SER A 136 -9.11 -29.97 7.67
CA SER A 136 -10.15 -29.74 6.66
C SER A 136 -11.45 -29.18 7.26
N ASN A 137 -11.71 -29.39 8.56
CA ASN A 137 -12.90 -28.83 9.21
C ASN A 137 -12.81 -27.30 9.40
N LYS A 138 -11.61 -26.71 9.31
CA LYS A 138 -11.41 -25.25 9.42
C LYS A 138 -11.74 -24.48 8.15
N ILE A 139 -11.90 -25.17 7.01
CA ILE A 139 -12.26 -24.55 5.71
C ILE A 139 -13.65 -23.90 5.73
N ASN A 140 -14.50 -24.20 6.71
CA ASN A 140 -15.85 -23.66 6.79
C ASN A 140 -15.95 -22.26 7.41
N GLN A 141 -14.84 -21.64 7.81
CA GLN A 141 -14.86 -20.29 8.38
C GLN A 141 -14.71 -19.22 7.28
N LYS A 142 -15.63 -18.25 7.25
CA LYS A 142 -15.54 -17.13 6.32
C LYS A 142 -14.31 -16.26 6.60
N ILE A 143 -13.63 -15.85 5.54
CA ILE A 143 -12.48 -14.94 5.57
C ILE A 143 -12.99 -13.50 5.54
N TYR A 144 -12.37 -12.63 6.34
CA TYR A 144 -12.61 -11.18 6.30
C TYR A 144 -11.29 -10.42 6.47
N PHE A 145 -11.15 -9.31 5.75
CA PHE A 145 -10.07 -8.34 5.94
C PHE A 145 -10.57 -7.12 6.71
N ARG A 146 -9.65 -6.22 7.09
CA ARG A 146 -10.01 -4.98 7.78
C ARG A 146 -10.45 -3.94 6.76
N ASP A 147 -11.37 -3.05 7.10
CA ASP A 147 -11.93 -2.03 6.19
C ASP A 147 -10.90 -1.16 5.43
N ASN A 148 -9.68 -1.03 5.95
CA ASN A 148 -8.62 -0.19 5.38
C ASN A 148 -7.51 -0.98 4.68
N ASP A 149 -7.63 -2.30 4.57
CA ASP A 149 -6.71 -3.16 3.84
C ASP A 149 -6.89 -2.96 2.32
N PHE A 150 -5.86 -3.26 1.54
CA PHE A 150 -5.86 -2.91 0.12
C PHE A 150 -6.79 -3.78 -0.75
N PHE A 151 -6.92 -5.07 -0.43
CA PHE A 151 -7.59 -6.07 -1.27
C PHE A 151 -8.96 -6.52 -0.72
N GLN A 152 -9.93 -5.60 -0.61
CA GLN A 152 -11.24 -5.88 0.00
C GLN A 152 -12.08 -6.91 -0.77
N GLU A 153 -11.84 -7.08 -2.06
CA GLU A 153 -12.55 -7.97 -2.98
C GLU A 153 -12.13 -9.44 -2.87
N VAL A 154 -10.95 -9.70 -2.30
CA VAL A 154 -10.36 -11.04 -2.21
C VAL A 154 -11.15 -11.95 -1.26
N PRO A 155 -11.51 -11.53 -0.02
CA PRO A 155 -12.32 -12.33 0.87
C PRO A 155 -13.67 -12.75 0.28
N ASP A 156 -14.35 -11.83 -0.42
CA ASP A 156 -15.65 -12.11 -1.05
C ASP A 156 -15.54 -13.22 -2.09
N SER A 157 -14.51 -13.15 -2.94
CA SER A 157 -14.26 -14.14 -3.98
C SER A 157 -13.93 -15.51 -3.39
N ILE A 158 -13.14 -15.56 -2.33
CA ILE A 158 -12.77 -16.82 -1.66
C ILE A 158 -13.96 -17.40 -0.90
N ASN A 159 -14.74 -16.58 -0.19
CA ASN A 159 -15.92 -17.05 0.53
C ASN A 159 -16.94 -17.67 -0.42
N LYS A 160 -17.17 -17.07 -1.59
CA LYS A 160 -18.03 -17.65 -2.65
C LYS A 160 -17.54 -19.03 -3.09
N TYR A 161 -16.22 -19.18 -3.27
CA TYR A 161 -15.62 -20.46 -3.61
C TYR A 161 -15.83 -21.51 -2.50
N ILE A 162 -15.51 -21.17 -1.25
CA ILE A 162 -15.72 -22.06 -0.09
C ILE A 162 -17.18 -22.51 0.01
N ASP A 163 -18.12 -21.57 -0.12
CA ASP A 163 -19.55 -21.85 -0.08
C ASP A 163 -19.94 -22.86 -1.19
N SER A 164 -19.40 -22.71 -2.41
CA SER A 164 -19.65 -23.64 -3.52
C SER A 164 -19.14 -25.06 -3.27
N VAL A 165 -17.97 -25.19 -2.65
CA VAL A 165 -17.36 -26.49 -2.31
C VAL A 165 -18.14 -27.15 -1.18
N GLY A 166 -18.48 -26.40 -0.13
CA GLY A 166 -19.26 -26.89 1.00
C GLY A 166 -20.67 -27.34 0.61
N VAL A 167 -21.29 -26.70 -0.40
CA VAL A 167 -22.58 -27.15 -0.97
C VAL A 167 -22.41 -28.46 -1.74
N ALA A 168 -21.30 -28.64 -2.48
CA ALA A 168 -21.04 -29.86 -3.24
C ALA A 168 -20.83 -31.09 -2.33
N GLU A 169 -20.12 -30.94 -1.21
CA GLU A 169 -19.91 -32.04 -0.25
C GLU A 169 -21.21 -32.47 0.44
N ARG A 170 -22.04 -31.51 0.88
CA ARG A 170 -23.35 -31.83 1.49
C ARG A 170 -24.26 -32.60 0.54
N ARG A 171 -24.26 -32.24 -0.75
CA ARG A 171 -25.05 -32.96 -1.78
C ARG A 171 -24.57 -34.39 -1.97
N LYS A 172 -23.25 -34.64 -1.95
CA LYS A 172 -22.69 -36.01 -2.03
C LYS A 172 -23.08 -36.85 -0.82
N ASN A 173 -22.98 -36.30 0.38
CA ASN A 173 -23.34 -37.00 1.62
C ASN A 173 -24.85 -37.32 1.69
N HIS A 174 -25.71 -36.42 1.23
CA HIS A 174 -27.14 -36.72 1.14
C HIS A 174 -27.47 -37.80 0.09
N ALA A 175 -26.73 -37.84 -1.03
CA ALA A 175 -26.92 -38.86 -2.06
C ALA A 175 -26.44 -40.25 -1.63
N SER A 176 -25.38 -40.36 -0.83
CA SER A 176 -24.91 -41.63 -0.29
C SER A 176 -25.87 -42.19 0.76
N VAL A 177 -26.32 -41.38 1.72
CA VAL A 177 -27.28 -41.80 2.76
C VAL A 177 -28.59 -42.32 2.15
N ASN A 178 -29.08 -41.67 1.09
CA ASN A 178 -30.32 -42.08 0.42
C ASN A 178 -30.15 -43.35 -0.43
N LYS A 179 -28.92 -43.70 -0.80
CA LYS A 179 -28.60 -44.95 -1.51
C LYS A 179 -28.53 -46.12 -0.54
N ASP A 180 -27.98 -45.90 0.66
CA ASP A 180 -27.90 -46.92 1.70
C ASP A 180 -29.29 -47.31 2.23
N LEU A 181 -30.17 -46.32 2.47
CA LEU A 181 -31.57 -46.56 2.86
C LEU A 181 -32.37 -47.39 1.84
N LYS A 182 -32.14 -47.16 0.54
CA LYS A 182 -32.78 -47.94 -0.53
C LYS A 182 -32.23 -49.36 -0.70
N THR A 183 -31.06 -49.64 -0.13
CA THR A 183 -30.45 -50.99 -0.20
C THR A 183 -30.91 -51.85 0.98
N GLU A 184 -31.25 -51.24 2.13
CA GLU A 184 -31.87 -51.92 3.27
C GLU A 184 -33.36 -52.23 3.07
N GLU A 185 -34.09 -51.45 2.26
CA GLU A 185 -35.52 -51.68 2.01
C GLU A 185 -35.81 -52.86 1.04
N VAL A 186 -34.77 -53.45 0.45
CA VAL A 186 -34.87 -54.53 -0.56
C VAL A 186 -34.29 -55.87 -0.05
N ALA A 187 -33.82 -55.91 1.20
CA ALA A 187 -33.34 -57.12 1.90
C ALA A 187 -34.40 -57.64 2.89
#